data_AF-A0A524JJ89-F1
#
_entry.id   AF-A0A524JJ89-F1
#
_cell.length_a   1.000
_cell.length_b   1.000
_cell.length_c   1.000
_cell.angle_alpha   90.00
_cell.angle_beta   90.00
_cell.angle_gamma   90.00
#
_symmetry.space_group_name_H-M   'P 1'
#
loop_
_entity.id
_entity.type
_entity.pdbx_description
1 polymer ?
#
loop_
_entity_poly.entity_id
_entity_poly.type
_entity_poly.pdbx_seq_one_letter_code
_entity_poly.pdbx_strand_id
1 'polypeptide(L)'
;MEYPGGLGKGDIYISRFENDQYAEPENLGSAINNEHFDMDPFIAPDESYLIFSSSRPGGSGNNDLYISFRKPDGGWSAAVNMGSAVNSYAHEIHPFVSRDGKYLFFCSKRRIAYKRHSDPPLSFPDKINWLAKPGNELEDIYWVDAGIIKKLKASAKN
;
A
#
# COMPACT_ATOMS: atom_id res chain seq x y z
N MET A 1 -6.05 3.10 22.08
CA MET A 1 -4.89 2.63 22.86
C MET A 1 -3.81 2.35 21.83
N GLU A 2 -2.73 3.13 21.83
CA GLU A 2 -1.60 2.91 20.92
C GLU A 2 -0.72 1.80 21.51
N TYR A 3 -0.24 0.88 20.68
CA TYR A 3 0.69 -0.15 21.14
C TYR A 3 2.03 0.53 21.51
N PRO A 4 2.74 0.09 22.58
CA PRO A 4 4.00 0.70 22.98
C PRO A 4 5.02 0.74 21.84
N GLY A 5 5.84 1.80 21.82
CA GLY A 5 6.92 1.94 20.83
C GLY A 5 6.49 2.39 19.44
N GLY A 6 5.26 2.93 19.30
CA GLY A 6 4.80 3.58 18.08
C GLY A 6 5.66 4.80 17.71
N LEU A 7 5.86 5.01 16.40
CA LEU A 7 6.60 6.12 15.83
C LEU A 7 5.68 7.22 15.31
N GLY A 8 4.45 6.90 14.89
CA GLY A 8 3.56 7.86 14.26
C GLY A 8 2.08 7.62 14.47
N LYS A 9 1.30 8.13 13.53
CA LYS A 9 -0.18 8.15 13.60
C LYS A 9 -0.81 6.80 13.27
N GLY A 10 -0.08 5.94 12.56
CA GLY A 10 -0.45 4.58 12.24
C GLY A 10 0.81 3.80 11.91
N ASP A 11 0.99 2.67 12.59
CA ASP A 11 2.23 1.91 12.58
C ASP A 11 1.95 0.43 12.27
N ILE A 12 2.88 -0.19 11.57
CA ILE A 12 2.86 -1.62 11.25
C ILE A 12 3.65 -2.38 12.31
N TYR A 13 2.97 -3.36 12.91
CA TYR A 13 3.53 -4.29 13.90
C TYR A 13 3.55 -5.71 13.32
N ILE A 14 4.42 -6.56 13.87
CA ILE A 14 4.47 -8.00 13.58
C ILE A 14 4.23 -8.80 14.84
N SER A 15 3.41 -9.84 14.76
CA SER A 15 3.26 -10.85 15.81
C SER A 15 3.52 -12.21 15.18
N ARG A 16 4.47 -12.97 15.73
CA ARG A 16 4.86 -14.28 15.22
C ARG A 16 3.99 -15.37 15.82
N PHE A 17 3.59 -16.34 15.00
CA PHE A 17 2.88 -17.51 15.48
C PHE A 17 3.90 -18.60 15.84
N GLU A 18 4.11 -18.81 17.13
CA GLU A 18 5.10 -19.74 17.69
C GLU A 18 4.46 -20.53 18.83
N ASN A 19 4.76 -21.83 18.93
CA ASN A 19 4.22 -22.71 19.99
C ASN A 19 2.68 -22.64 20.11
N ASP A 20 1.98 -22.67 18.97
CA ASP A 20 0.52 -22.58 18.84
C ASP A 20 -0.12 -21.29 19.41
N GLN A 21 0.67 -20.23 19.58
CA GLN A 21 0.19 -18.93 20.07
C GLN A 21 0.85 -17.77 19.30
N TYR A 22 0.16 -16.62 19.28
CA TYR A 22 0.74 -15.38 18.78
C TYR A 22 1.58 -14.73 19.88
N ALA A 23 2.83 -14.41 19.57
CA ALA A 23 3.70 -13.62 20.43
C ALA A 23 3.19 -12.17 20.57
N GLU A 24 3.69 -11.45 21.57
CA GLU A 24 3.41 -10.02 21.70
C GLU A 24 3.81 -9.26 20.43
N PRO A 25 2.95 -8.36 19.91
CA PRO A 25 3.27 -7.56 18.73
C PRO A 25 4.50 -6.66 18.93
N GLU A 26 5.40 -6.68 17.95
CA GLU A 26 6.60 -5.85 17.90
C GLU A 26 6.49 -4.80 16.79
N ASN A 27 6.86 -3.55 17.08
CA ASN A 27 6.88 -2.48 16.08
C ASN A 27 7.98 -2.77 15.03
N LEU A 28 7.68 -2.63 13.74
CA LEU A 28 8.67 -2.89 12.68
C LEU A 28 9.77 -1.82 12.53
N GLY A 29 9.76 -0.79 13.39
CA GLY A 29 10.80 0.21 13.51
C GLY A 29 10.86 1.20 12.34
N SER A 30 11.83 2.11 12.39
CA SER A 30 11.92 3.26 11.48
C SER A 30 12.28 2.93 10.02
N ALA A 31 12.66 1.67 9.75
CA ALA A 31 12.84 1.20 8.38
C ALA A 31 11.49 1.08 7.65
N ILE A 32 10.42 0.77 8.39
CA ILE A 32 9.05 0.60 7.90
C ILE A 32 8.21 1.80 8.32
N ASN A 33 8.11 2.07 9.62
CA ASN A 33 7.22 3.07 10.20
C ASN A 33 7.88 4.45 10.23
N ASN A 34 7.06 5.50 10.25
CA ASN A 34 7.47 6.89 10.40
C ASN A 34 6.42 7.69 11.18
N GLU A 35 6.59 9.01 11.32
CA GLU A 35 5.67 9.86 12.10
C GLU A 35 4.26 10.04 11.49
N HIS A 36 4.07 9.63 10.24
CA HIS A 36 2.81 9.70 9.51
C HIS A 36 2.00 8.40 9.64
N PHE A 37 1.03 8.16 8.74
CA PHE A 37 0.31 6.89 8.68
C PHE A 37 1.03 5.92 7.76
N ASP A 38 1.40 4.76 8.30
CA ASP A 38 1.80 3.56 7.58
C ASP A 38 0.75 2.46 7.82
N MET A 39 0.18 1.91 6.74
CA MET A 39 -1.01 1.06 6.79
C MET A 39 -1.09 0.08 5.63
N ASP A 40 -2.06 -0.82 5.68
CA ASP A 40 -2.35 -1.82 4.65
C ASP A 40 -1.13 -2.66 4.21
N PRO A 41 -0.46 -3.36 5.15
CA PRO A 41 0.69 -4.17 4.82
C PRO A 41 0.31 -5.42 4.02
N PHE A 42 1.10 -5.70 2.99
CA PHE A 42 1.22 -7.00 2.32
C PHE A 42 2.63 -7.54 2.54
N ILE A 43 2.75 -8.68 3.20
CA ILE A 43 4.01 -9.41 3.34
C ILE A 43 4.07 -10.56 2.34
N ALA A 44 5.21 -10.72 1.67
CA ALA A 44 5.45 -11.86 0.80
C ALA A 44 5.37 -13.19 1.59
N PRO A 45 4.89 -14.29 1.00
CA PRO A 45 4.81 -15.58 1.70
C PRO A 45 6.15 -16.10 2.25
N ASP A 46 7.27 -15.71 1.64
CA ASP A 46 8.64 -16.03 2.07
C ASP A 46 9.27 -14.93 2.94
N GLU A 47 8.47 -13.94 3.37
CA GLU A 47 8.88 -12.74 4.10
C GLU A 47 9.99 -11.92 3.42
N SER A 48 10.23 -12.12 2.11
CA SER A 48 11.37 -11.49 1.42
C SER A 48 11.16 -10.00 1.14
N TYR A 49 9.92 -9.52 1.15
CA TYR A 49 9.55 -8.11 1.03
C TYR A 49 8.21 -7.81 1.72
N LEU A 50 8.02 -6.54 2.04
CA LEU A 50 6.80 -5.96 2.59
C LEU A 50 6.40 -4.76 1.72
N ILE A 51 5.16 -4.72 1.26
CA ILE A 51 4.56 -3.58 0.56
C ILE A 51 3.50 -2.97 1.47
N PHE A 52 3.43 -1.65 1.55
CA PHE A 52 2.46 -0.98 2.41
C PHE A 52 2.15 0.42 1.90
N SER A 53 1.01 0.97 2.30
CA SER A 53 0.62 2.35 2.03
C SER A 53 1.22 3.28 3.07
N SER A 54 1.77 4.41 2.64
CA SER A 54 2.35 5.42 3.54
C SER A 54 2.01 6.84 3.11
N SER A 55 1.72 7.69 4.10
CA SER A 55 1.56 9.15 3.92
C SER A 55 2.85 9.94 4.17
N ARG A 56 4.01 9.29 4.07
CA ARG A 56 5.30 9.96 4.23
C ARG A 56 5.56 11.02 3.14
N PRO A 57 6.24 12.14 3.45
CA PRO A 57 6.57 13.19 2.49
C PRO A 57 7.43 12.68 1.32
N GLY A 58 7.30 13.36 0.18
CA GLY A 58 8.05 13.03 -1.04
C GLY A 58 7.39 11.98 -1.94
N GLY A 59 6.18 11.54 -1.60
CA GLY A 59 5.32 10.73 -2.46
C GLY A 59 4.72 11.50 -3.64
N SER A 60 4.04 10.76 -4.51
CA SER A 60 3.30 11.24 -5.69
C SER A 60 1.92 11.78 -5.32
N GLY A 61 1.30 11.24 -4.27
CA GLY A 61 0.02 11.66 -3.74
C GLY A 61 0.00 11.71 -2.21
N ASN A 62 -1.19 11.62 -1.64
CA ASN A 62 -1.37 11.68 -0.18
C ASN A 62 -0.99 10.36 0.52
N ASN A 63 -1.30 9.21 -0.11
CA ASN A 63 -0.87 7.88 0.33
C ASN A 63 -0.29 7.17 -0.88
N ASP A 64 0.94 6.71 -0.76
CA ASP A 64 1.67 6.02 -1.81
C ASP A 64 2.03 4.61 -1.34
N LEU A 65 2.17 3.67 -2.27
CA LEU A 65 2.76 2.37 -1.96
C LEU A 65 4.27 2.46 -1.88
N TYR A 66 4.81 1.92 -0.79
CA TYR A 66 6.22 1.73 -0.53
C TYR A 66 6.53 0.25 -0.38
N ILE A 67 7.78 -0.12 -0.70
CA ILE A 67 8.29 -1.48 -0.54
C ILE A 67 9.57 -1.48 0.30
N SER A 68 9.68 -2.44 1.20
CA SER A 68 10.91 -2.75 1.93
C SER A 68 11.30 -4.21 1.69
N PHE A 69 12.59 -4.49 1.69
CA PHE A 69 13.16 -5.81 1.47
C PHE A 69 13.77 -6.37 2.74
N ARG A 70 13.62 -7.68 2.93
CA ARG A 70 14.29 -8.37 4.03
C ARG A 70 15.80 -8.39 3.80
N LYS A 71 16.56 -7.99 4.80
CA LYS A 71 18.02 -8.00 4.82
C LYS A 71 18.57 -9.34 5.34
N PRO A 72 19.84 -9.69 5.05
CA PRO A 72 20.48 -10.89 5.58
C PRO A 72 20.57 -10.95 7.11
N ASP A 73 20.59 -9.79 7.78
CA ASP A 73 20.60 -9.66 9.25
C ASP A 73 19.22 -9.88 9.89
N GLY A 74 18.20 -10.20 9.10
CA GLY A 74 16.83 -10.40 9.57
C GLY A 74 16.03 -9.11 9.75
N GLY A 75 16.61 -7.93 9.51
CA GLY A 75 15.92 -6.65 9.51
C GLY A 75 15.27 -6.29 8.16
N TRP A 76 14.64 -5.12 8.12
CA TRP A 76 14.04 -4.54 6.91
C TRP A 76 14.94 -3.45 6.32
N SER A 77 14.98 -3.32 5.00
CA SER A 77 15.62 -2.18 4.33
C SER A 77 14.81 -0.91 4.56
N ALA A 78 15.40 0.26 4.31
CA ALA A 78 14.62 1.49 4.20
C ALA A 78 13.53 1.31 3.13
N ALA A 79 12.32 1.81 3.40
CA ALA A 79 11.21 1.72 2.47
C ALA A 79 11.45 2.60 1.24
N VAL A 80 11.15 2.06 0.07
CA VAL A 80 11.36 2.70 -1.24
C VAL A 80 10.00 2.95 -1.89
N ASN A 81 9.79 4.16 -2.39
CA ASN A 81 8.57 4.50 -3.13
C ASN A 81 8.47 3.63 -4.40
N MET A 82 7.31 3.04 -4.66
CA MET A 82 7.14 2.11 -5.80
C MET A 82 7.09 2.81 -7.18
N GLY A 83 7.17 4.14 -7.21
CA GLY A 83 7.32 4.95 -8.42
C GLY A 83 6.04 5.08 -9.24
N SER A 84 6.09 5.89 -10.30
CA SER A 84 4.90 6.34 -11.07
C SER A 84 4.16 5.25 -11.85
N ALA A 85 4.73 4.06 -11.99
CA ALA A 85 4.01 2.91 -12.53
C ALA A 85 2.96 2.40 -11.53
N VAL A 86 3.24 2.54 -10.23
CA VAL A 86 2.36 2.09 -9.14
C VAL A 86 1.68 3.25 -8.46
N ASN A 87 2.36 4.36 -8.18
CA ASN A 87 1.84 5.53 -7.47
C ASN A 87 1.37 6.63 -8.42
N SER A 88 0.44 7.46 -7.96
CA SER A 88 -0.15 8.55 -8.73
C SER A 88 -0.38 9.80 -7.88
N TYR A 89 -1.04 10.80 -8.43
CA TYR A 89 -1.49 11.96 -7.66
C TYR A 89 -2.59 11.61 -6.62
N ALA A 90 -3.19 10.43 -6.75
CA ALA A 90 -4.28 9.97 -5.90
C ALA A 90 -3.75 9.28 -4.62
N HIS A 91 -4.56 8.40 -4.05
CA HIS A 91 -4.14 7.55 -2.95
C HIS A 91 -4.06 6.12 -3.45
N GLU A 92 -3.02 5.40 -3.07
CA GLU A 92 -2.86 3.99 -3.34
C GLU A 92 -2.81 3.19 -2.04
N ILE A 93 -3.69 2.19 -1.93
CA ILE A 93 -3.90 1.40 -0.72
C ILE A 93 -4.16 -0.07 -1.04
N HIS A 94 -4.23 -0.91 -0.01
CA HIS A 94 -4.56 -2.34 -0.10
C HIS A 94 -3.72 -3.12 -1.14
N PRO A 95 -2.37 -3.07 -1.06
CA PRO A 95 -1.52 -3.84 -1.95
C PRO A 95 -1.76 -5.35 -1.77
N PHE A 96 -1.70 -6.10 -2.87
CA PHE A 96 -1.72 -7.56 -2.84
C PHE A 96 -0.97 -8.14 -4.04
N VAL A 97 0.03 -8.97 -3.79
CA VAL A 97 0.71 -9.70 -4.88
C VAL A 97 0.06 -11.06 -5.07
N SER A 98 -0.34 -11.33 -6.32
CA SER A 98 -0.84 -12.64 -6.75
C SER A 98 0.08 -13.79 -6.30
N ARG A 99 -0.52 -14.96 -6.03
CA ARG A 99 0.21 -16.13 -5.52
C ARG A 99 1.29 -16.65 -6.48
N ASP A 100 1.12 -16.44 -7.79
CA ASP A 100 2.13 -16.79 -8.80
C ASP A 100 3.17 -15.68 -9.03
N GLY A 101 3.06 -14.56 -8.29
CA GLY A 101 4.01 -13.46 -8.29
C GLY A 101 4.02 -12.65 -9.59
N LYS A 102 2.98 -12.74 -10.43
CA LYS A 102 2.93 -12.04 -11.73
C LYS A 102 2.28 -10.66 -11.65
N TYR A 103 1.32 -10.49 -10.77
CA TYR A 103 0.52 -9.28 -10.65
C TYR A 103 0.60 -8.70 -9.24
N LEU A 104 0.76 -7.38 -9.17
CA LEU A 104 0.49 -6.58 -7.98
C LEU A 104 -0.86 -5.88 -8.19
N PHE A 105 -1.82 -6.17 -7.33
CA PHE A 105 -3.11 -5.48 -7.23
C PHE A 105 -3.04 -4.40 -6.16
N PHE A 106 -3.79 -3.33 -6.36
CA PHE A 106 -3.95 -2.26 -5.37
C PHE A 106 -5.20 -1.45 -5.69
N CYS A 107 -5.73 -0.77 -4.69
CA CYS A 107 -6.85 0.15 -4.84
C CYS A 107 -6.34 1.57 -5.09
N SER A 108 -6.99 2.30 -5.98
CA SER A 108 -6.66 3.71 -6.20
C SER A 108 -7.87 4.52 -6.68
N LYS A 109 -7.84 5.81 -6.34
CA LYS A 109 -8.76 6.82 -6.89
C LYS A 109 -8.19 7.54 -8.11
N ARG A 110 -7.06 7.05 -8.64
CA ARG A 110 -6.48 7.56 -9.88
C ARG A 110 -7.55 7.47 -10.94
N ARG A 111 -7.87 8.58 -11.57
CA ARG A 111 -8.76 8.58 -12.71
C ARG A 111 -8.28 9.58 -13.72
N ILE A 112 -8.40 9.18 -14.98
CA ILE A 112 -8.41 10.11 -16.10
C ILE A 112 -9.64 11.02 -15.91
N ALA A 113 -9.47 12.34 -16.01
CA ALA A 113 -10.52 13.31 -15.69
C ALA A 113 -11.81 13.06 -16.50
N TYR A 114 -12.87 12.57 -15.86
CA TYR A 114 -14.23 12.65 -16.41
C TYR A 114 -14.80 13.99 -16.00
N LYS A 115 -15.10 14.85 -16.97
CA LYS A 115 -15.69 16.18 -16.75
C LYS A 115 -17.17 16.01 -16.39
N ARG A 116 -17.47 15.71 -15.13
CA ARG A 116 -18.84 15.65 -14.63
C ARG A 116 -19.49 17.01 -14.38
N HIS A 117 -18.72 18.09 -14.49
CA HIS A 117 -19.15 19.45 -14.19
C HIS A 117 -20.28 19.98 -15.10
N SER A 118 -20.62 19.25 -16.17
CA SER A 118 -21.71 19.60 -17.10
C SER A 118 -22.94 18.70 -17.02
N ASP A 119 -22.95 17.67 -16.16
CA ASP A 119 -24.09 16.74 -16.07
C ASP A 119 -25.17 17.29 -15.12
N PRO A 120 -26.47 17.13 -15.43
CA PRO A 120 -27.53 17.45 -14.49
C PRO A 120 -27.41 16.60 -13.19
N PRO A 121 -27.88 17.11 -12.03
CA PRO A 121 -27.86 16.34 -10.79
C PRO A 121 -28.58 15.00 -10.95
N LEU A 122 -27.95 13.91 -10.50
CA LEU A 122 -28.58 12.59 -10.52
C LEU A 122 -29.78 12.55 -9.57
N SER A 123 -30.84 11.83 -9.98
CA SER A 123 -31.89 11.41 -9.06
C SER A 123 -31.32 10.45 -7.99
N PHE A 124 -32.03 10.26 -6.88
CA PHE A 124 -31.58 9.32 -5.85
C PHE A 124 -31.42 7.87 -6.41
N PRO A 125 -32.38 7.30 -7.16
CA PRO A 125 -32.19 6.00 -7.81
C PRO A 125 -30.98 5.94 -8.75
N ASP A 126 -30.76 6.98 -9.57
CA ASP A 126 -29.62 7.02 -10.48
C ASP A 126 -28.29 7.12 -9.74
N LYS A 127 -28.27 7.82 -8.60
CA LYS A 127 -27.10 7.87 -7.72
C LYS A 127 -26.77 6.50 -7.16
N ILE A 128 -27.77 5.72 -6.72
CA ILE A 128 -27.57 4.34 -6.25
C ILE A 128 -27.04 3.45 -7.39
N ASN A 129 -27.64 3.54 -8.58
CA ASN A 129 -27.19 2.79 -9.75
C ASN A 129 -25.77 3.16 -10.19
N TRP A 130 -25.37 4.42 -10.01
CA TRP A 130 -24.01 4.87 -10.30
C TRP A 130 -23.00 4.37 -9.26
N LEU A 131 -23.34 4.46 -7.96
CA LEU A 131 -22.50 3.95 -6.87
C LEU A 131 -22.27 2.44 -6.97
N ALA A 132 -23.17 1.69 -7.61
CA ALA A 132 -23.04 0.25 -7.78
C ALA A 132 -22.13 -0.18 -8.95
N LYS A 133 -21.63 0.73 -9.78
CA LYS A 133 -20.81 0.41 -10.97
C LYS A 133 -19.31 0.63 -10.69
N PRO A 134 -18.42 -0.15 -11.34
CA PRO A 134 -17.00 0.22 -11.44
C PRO A 134 -16.83 1.61 -12.08
N GLY A 135 -15.76 2.33 -11.75
CA GLY A 135 -15.54 3.69 -12.26
C GLY A 135 -16.44 4.75 -11.63
N ASN A 136 -17.04 4.46 -10.47
CA ASN A 136 -17.90 5.37 -9.71
C ASN A 136 -17.12 6.42 -8.89
N GLU A 137 -15.89 6.75 -9.27
CA GLU A 137 -15.09 7.83 -8.63
C GLU A 137 -14.74 7.61 -7.14
N LEU A 138 -15.18 6.51 -6.51
CA LEU A 138 -14.83 6.23 -5.12
C LEU A 138 -13.45 5.59 -5.04
N GLU A 139 -13.30 4.39 -5.58
CA GLU A 139 -12.04 3.62 -5.61
C GLU A 139 -12.20 2.43 -6.55
N ASP A 140 -11.22 2.17 -7.41
CA ASP A 140 -11.18 1.02 -8.30
C ASP A 140 -9.94 0.15 -8.02
N ILE A 141 -10.01 -1.11 -8.43
CA ILE A 141 -8.88 -2.05 -8.34
C ILE A 141 -8.03 -1.90 -9.60
N TYR A 142 -6.76 -1.62 -9.41
CA TYR A 142 -5.73 -1.56 -10.43
C TYR A 142 -4.76 -2.73 -10.28
N TRP A 143 -4.03 -3.02 -11.36
CA TRP A 143 -2.95 -3.98 -11.32
C TRP A 143 -1.80 -3.57 -12.23
N VAL A 144 -0.60 -4.03 -11.88
CA VAL A 144 0.61 -3.93 -12.69
C VAL A 144 1.36 -5.26 -12.71
N ASP A 145 2.30 -5.38 -13.64
CA ASP A 145 3.29 -6.46 -13.63
C ASP A 145 4.16 -6.38 -12.37
N ALA A 146 4.18 -7.47 -11.59
CA ALA A 146 4.92 -7.55 -10.33
C ALA A 146 6.45 -7.61 -10.52
N GLY A 147 6.94 -7.71 -11.76
CA GLY A 147 8.36 -7.56 -12.09
C GLY A 147 8.95 -6.21 -11.67
N ILE A 148 8.13 -5.20 -11.39
CA ILE A 148 8.57 -3.95 -10.75
C ILE A 148 9.28 -4.20 -9.41
N ILE A 149 8.86 -5.19 -8.63
CA ILE A 149 9.46 -5.55 -7.33
C ILE A 149 10.93 -5.95 -7.52
N LYS A 150 11.22 -6.75 -8.56
CA LYS A 150 12.59 -7.17 -8.88
C LYS A 150 13.46 -5.99 -9.32
N LYS A 151 12.90 -5.05 -10.09
CA LYS A 151 13.61 -3.84 -10.52
C LYS A 151 13.97 -2.94 -9.33
N LEU A 152 13.05 -2.76 -8.40
CA LEU A 152 13.27 -1.98 -7.18
C LEU A 152 14.31 -2.66 -6.27
N LYS A 153 14.25 -3.99 -6.12
CA LYS A 153 15.24 -4.75 -5.34
C LYS A 153 16.67 -4.60 -5.88
N ALA A 154 16.83 -4.57 -7.20
CA ALA A 154 18.13 -4.37 -7.84
C ALA A 154 18.65 -2.95 -7.64
N SER A 155 17.76 -1.95 -7.67
CA SER A 155 18.11 -0.54 -7.51
C SER A 155 18.49 -0.19 -6.07
N ALA A 156 17.90 -0.87 -5.08
CA ALA A 156 18.20 -0.67 -3.66
C ALA A 156 19.55 -1.26 -3.19
N LYS A 157 20.29 -1.94 -4.07
CA LYS A 157 21.62 -2.51 -3.78
C LYS A 157 22.78 -1.63 -4.26
N ASN A 158 22.48 -0.52 -4.94
CA ASN A 158 23.44 0.50 -5.38
C ASN A 158 23.32 1.74 -4.50
#